data_AF-A0A2A5G8Q8-F1
#
_entry.id   AF-A0A2A5G8Q8-F1
#
_cell.length_a   1.000
_cell.length_b   1.000
_cell.length_c   1.000
_cell.angle_alpha   90.00
_cell.angle_beta   90.00
_cell.angle_gamma   90.00
#
_symmetry.space_group_name_H-M   'P 1'
#
loop_
_entity.id
_entity.type
_entity.pdbx_description
1 polymer ?
#
loop_
_entity_poly.entity_id
_entity_poly.type
_entity_poly.pdbx_seq_one_letter_code
_entity_poly.pdbx_strand_id
1 'polypeptide(L)' 'MKKQYLFISIIFLTGCSSMGVEPWERDLLAKDSMQLVPDYFDNFYDEHIYFSKEGSSGGQGVGGGGCGCN' A
#
# COMPACT_ATOMS: atom_id res chain seq x y z
N MET A 1 -26.08 -26.40 -25.50
CA MET A 1 -25.48 -26.93 -24.25
C MET A 1 -24.05 -26.42 -24.03
N LYS A 2 -22.99 -26.95 -24.69
CA LYS A 2 -21.60 -26.53 -24.44
C LYS A 2 -21.31 -25.03 -24.69
N LYS A 3 -21.85 -24.45 -25.76
CA LYS A 3 -21.70 -23.01 -26.05
C LYS A 3 -22.37 -22.09 -25.00
N GLN A 4 -23.40 -22.57 -24.30
CA GLN A 4 -24.06 -21.80 -23.25
C GLN A 4 -23.19 -21.70 -21.99
N TYR A 5 -22.46 -22.77 -21.63
CA TYR A 5 -21.51 -22.73 -20.51
C TYR A 5 -20.33 -21.77 -20.76
N LEU A 6 -19.87 -21.66 -22.02
CA LEU A 6 -18.84 -20.69 -22.40
C LEU A 6 -19.30 -19.24 -22.17
N PHE A 7 -20.55 -18.93 -22.54
CA PHE A 7 -21.12 -17.59 -22.40
C PHE A 7 -21.31 -17.19 -20.93
N ILE A 8 -21.73 -18.15 -20.08
CA ILE A 8 -21.88 -17.93 -18.63
C ILE A 8 -20.53 -17.64 -17.98
N SER A 9 -19.46 -18.36 -18.37
CA SER A 9 -18.11 -18.13 -17.84
C SER A 9 -17.61 -16.70 -18.08
N ILE A 10 -17.86 -16.15 -19.27
CA ILE A 10 -17.41 -14.80 -19.67
C ILE A 10 -18.04 -13.71 -18.79
N ILE A 11 -19.29 -13.89 -18.36
CA ILE A 11 -20.00 -12.91 -17.51
C ILE A 11 -19.37 -12.82 -16.11
N PHE A 12 -18.80 -13.91 -15.60
CA PHE A 12 -18.15 -13.90 -14.27
C PHE A 12 -16.73 -13.28 -14.29
N LEU A 13 -16.16 -13.02 -15.46
CA LEU A 13 -14.85 -12.35 -15.60
C LEU A 13 -14.95 -10.82 -15.60
N THR A 14 -16.15 -10.24 -15.62
CA THR A 14 -16.32 -8.79 -15.47
C THR A 14 -16.25 -8.42 -14.00
N GLY A 15 -15.09 -7.90 -13.57
CA GLY A 15 -14.93 -7.36 -12.21
C GLY A 15 -15.73 -6.07 -11.99
N CYS A 16 -15.79 -5.60 -10.74
CA CYS A 16 -16.46 -4.35 -10.35
C CYS A 16 -15.69 -3.07 -10.77
N SER A 17 -15.05 -3.07 -11.94
CA SER A 17 -14.28 -1.92 -12.43
C SER A 17 -15.12 -0.67 -12.67
N SER A 18 -16.44 -0.81 -12.80
CA SER A 18 -17.39 0.30 -12.92
C SER A 18 -17.96 0.80 -11.57
N MET A 19 -17.67 0.12 -10.45
CA MET A 19 -18.14 0.52 -9.11
C MET A 19 -17.10 1.35 -8.35
N GLY A 20 -16.20 2.01 -9.08
CA GLY A 20 -15.06 2.74 -8.54
C GLY A 20 -15.29 4.24 -8.42
N VAL A 21 -14.40 4.84 -7.64
CA VAL A 21 -14.21 6.29 -7.55
C VAL A 21 -13.55 6.80 -8.84
N GLU A 22 -14.01 7.92 -9.37
CA GLU A 22 -13.43 8.55 -10.54
C GLU A 22 -11.97 8.97 -10.25
N PRO A 23 -11.03 8.92 -11.22
CA PRO A 23 -9.62 9.20 -10.95
C PRO A 23 -9.36 10.56 -10.30
N TRP A 24 -10.18 11.58 -10.61
CA TRP A 24 -10.08 12.94 -10.07
C TRP A 24 -10.70 13.11 -8.68
N GLU A 25 -11.60 12.21 -8.27
CA GLU A 25 -12.19 12.20 -6.92
C GLU A 25 -11.22 11.64 -5.87
N ARG A 26 -10.13 10.98 -6.30
CA ARG A 26 -9.11 10.43 -5.38
C ARG A 26 -8.46 11.50 -4.51
N ASP A 27 -8.25 12.71 -5.04
CA ASP A 27 -7.70 13.83 -4.28
C ASP A 27 -8.64 14.26 -3.15
N LEU A 28 -9.95 14.28 -3.41
CA LEU A 28 -10.98 14.64 -2.43
C LEU A 28 -11.20 13.57 -1.35
N LEU A 29 -11.01 12.30 -1.70
CA LEU A 29 -11.21 11.18 -0.78
C LEU A 29 -9.96 10.83 0.04
N ALA A 30 -8.76 11.15 -0.45
CA ALA A 30 -7.49 10.89 0.23
C ALA A 30 -7.21 11.95 1.30
N LYS A 31 -7.92 11.86 2.44
CA LYS A 31 -7.71 12.77 3.57
C LYS A 31 -6.31 12.59 4.18
N ASP A 32 -5.72 13.66 4.70
CA ASP A 32 -4.42 13.62 5.39
C ASP A 32 -4.40 12.61 6.56
N SER A 33 -5.52 12.41 7.23
CA SER A 33 -5.64 11.42 8.31
C SER A 33 -5.54 9.96 7.85
N MET A 34 -5.56 9.71 6.54
CA MET A 34 -5.43 8.37 5.94
C MET A 34 -3.99 8.08 5.50
N GLN A 35 -3.07 9.03 5.69
CA GLN A 35 -1.65 8.80 5.42
C GLN A 35 -1.13 7.63 6.27
N LEU A 36 -0.31 6.78 5.66
CA LEU A 36 0.34 5.66 6.35
C LEU A 36 1.21 6.14 7.52
N VAL A 37 1.77 7.33 7.37
CA VAL A 37 2.53 8.06 8.38
C VAL A 37 1.80 9.39 8.63
N PRO A 38 0.98 9.49 9.68
CA PRO A 38 0.14 10.65 9.93
C PRO A 38 0.92 11.87 10.43
N ASP A 39 2.05 11.65 11.11
CA ASP A 39 2.96 12.71 11.57
C ASP A 39 4.41 12.36 11.23
N TYR A 40 5.10 13.30 10.59
CA TYR A 40 6.48 13.12 10.14
C TYR A 40 7.47 13.07 11.31
N PHE A 41 7.29 13.91 12.32
CA PHE A 41 8.22 14.01 13.44
C PHE A 41 8.14 12.79 14.33
N ASP A 42 6.94 12.31 14.64
CA ASP A 42 6.74 11.10 15.43
C ASP A 42 7.41 9.89 14.76
N ASN A 43 7.17 9.71 13.45
CA ASN A 43 7.79 8.64 12.69
C ASN A 43 9.31 8.77 12.61
N PHE A 44 9.82 9.99 12.42
CA PHE A 44 11.26 10.26 12.40
C PHE A 44 11.92 9.94 13.76
N TYR A 45 11.31 10.34 14.87
CA TYR A 45 11.84 10.06 16.20
C TYR A 45 11.81 8.57 16.52
N ASP A 46 10.72 7.89 16.18
CA ASP A 46 10.59 6.45 16.36
C ASP A 46 11.64 5.69 15.54
N GLU A 47 11.85 6.07 14.28
CA GLU A 47 12.90 5.48 13.44
C GLU A 47 14.29 5.75 13.99
N HIS A 48 14.57 6.98 14.43
CA HIS A 48 15.86 7.34 15.01
C HIS A 48 16.18 6.56 16.28
N ILE A 49 15.19 6.39 17.16
CA ILE A 49 15.32 5.60 18.39
C ILE A 49 15.49 4.12 18.04
N TYR A 50 14.68 3.59 17.12
CA TYR A 50 14.74 2.18 16.71
C TYR A 50 16.08 1.85 16.08
N PHE A 51 16.57 2.67 15.15
CA PHE A 51 17.89 2.51 14.55
C PHE A 51 19.02 2.60 15.58
N SER A 52 18.92 3.52 16.55
CA SER A 52 19.93 3.65 17.61
C SER A 52 19.97 2.43 18.54
N LYS A 53 18.84 1.74 18.72
CA LYS A 53 18.74 0.55 19.58
C LYS A 53 19.03 -0.75 18.82
N GLU A 54 18.65 -0.81 17.56
CA GLU A 54 18.53 -2.04 16.78
C GLU A 54 19.15 -1.87 15.39
N GLY A 55 20.18 -1.03 15.24
CA GLY A 55 20.83 -0.70 13.96
C GLY A 55 21.33 -1.90 13.14
N SER A 56 21.48 -3.08 13.76
CA SER A 56 21.77 -4.34 13.07
C SER A 56 20.55 -5.00 12.40
N SER A 57 19.33 -4.60 12.75
CA SER A 57 18.06 -5.23 12.34
C SER A 57 17.40 -4.57 11.13
N GLY A 58 17.91 -3.41 10.68
CA GLY A 58 17.35 -2.64 9.57
C GLY A 58 16.13 -1.79 9.95
N GLY A 59 15.97 -0.64 9.31
CA GLY A 59 14.84 0.29 9.54
C GLY A 59 13.57 -0.09 8.76
N GLN A 60 12.53 0.73 8.85
CA GLN A 60 11.22 0.50 8.22
C GLN A 60 11.22 0.60 6.67
N GLY A 61 12.36 0.91 6.03
CA GLY A 61 12.48 1.07 4.58
C GLY A 61 12.73 -0.24 3.83
N VAL A 62 11.90 -0.55 2.82
CA VAL A 62 12.17 -1.62 1.85
C VAL A 62 13.19 -1.14 0.81
N GLY A 63 14.47 -1.33 1.13
CA GLY A 63 15.60 -0.96 0.27
C GLY A 63 16.95 -1.52 0.74
N GLY A 64 17.18 -2.81 0.45
CA GLY A 64 18.48 -3.39 0.11
C GLY A 64 19.73 -3.12 0.97
N GLY A 65 20.00 -4.03 1.90
CA GLY A 65 21.30 -4.69 2.05
C GLY A 65 22.41 -3.97 2.83
N GLY A 66 22.78 -4.50 4.00
CA GLY A 66 24.05 -4.21 4.64
C GLY A 66 24.13 -4.79 6.04
N CYS A 67 25.34 -5.07 6.53
CA CYS A 67 25.65 -5.73 7.79
C CYS A 67 25.30 -4.93 9.08
N GLY A 68 24.22 -4.15 9.06
CA GLY A 68 23.86 -3.19 10.13
C GLY A 68 24.43 -1.77 9.89
N CYS A 69 24.87 -1.47 8.67
CA CYS A 69 25.21 -0.12 8.24
C CYS A 69 24.16 0.28 7.19
N ASN A 70 23.21 1.16 7.55
CA ASN A 70 22.49 1.98 6.57
C ASN A 70 23.42 3.07 6.03
#